data_AF-A0A6P0Y5Y2-F1
#
_entry.id   AF-A0A6P0Y5Y2-F1
#
_cell.length_a   1.000
_cell.length_b   1.000
_cell.length_c   1.000
_cell.angle_alpha   90.00
_cell.angle_beta   90.00
_cell.angle_gamma   90.00
#
_symmetry.space_group_name_H-M   'P 1'
#
loop_
_entity.id
_entity.type
_entity.pdbx_description
1 polymer ?
#
loop_
_entity_poly.entity_id
_entity_poly.type
_entity_poly.pdbx_seq_one_letter_code
_entity_poly.pdbx_strand_id
1 'polypeptide(L)'
;MKLDLEDFDASTGEVRVRLGKGGKDRMVYLPTSAIALVENWLRVRGFMPGPLLCPVNKGGRIQMRRMCPDAVLKILKKRALQAGVEEFSPHDFRRTFCSDLLDASVDIVTVQKLAGHASPVTTAKYDRRGEETKKRAVQNLEF
;
A
#
# COMPACT_ATOMS: atom_id res chain seq x y z
N MET A 1 6.09 -3.22 -10.09
CA MET A 1 6.63 -3.41 -8.74
C MET A 1 7.04 -4.87 -8.61
N LYS A 2 8.27 -5.15 -8.22
CA LYS A 2 8.80 -6.51 -8.02
C LYS A 2 9.19 -6.60 -6.55
N LEU A 3 8.33 -7.21 -5.72
CA LEU A 3 8.64 -7.51 -4.32
C LEU A 3 9.03 -8.98 -4.20
N ASP A 4 10.19 -9.21 -3.63
CA ASP A 4 10.69 -10.52 -3.24
C ASP A 4 10.68 -10.65 -1.71
N LEU A 5 10.83 -11.88 -1.21
CA LEU A 5 10.79 -12.15 0.23
C LEU A 5 11.82 -11.31 1.01
N GLU A 6 13.01 -11.12 0.44
CA GLU A 6 14.09 -10.31 1.01
C GLU A 6 13.75 -8.82 1.16
N ASP A 7 12.72 -8.34 0.46
CA ASP A 7 12.30 -6.94 0.53
C ASP A 7 11.43 -6.66 1.77
N PHE A 8 11.04 -7.68 2.54
CA PHE A 8 10.16 -7.53 3.71
C PHE A 8 10.85 -7.99 4.99
N ASP A 9 10.87 -7.10 5.98
CA ASP A 9 11.30 -7.40 7.34
C ASP A 9 10.08 -7.44 8.28
N ALA A 10 9.76 -8.62 8.80
CA ALA A 10 8.62 -8.82 9.69
C ALA A 10 8.82 -8.19 11.08
N SER A 11 10.06 -8.01 11.52
CA SER A 11 10.37 -7.47 12.85
C SER A 11 10.15 -5.96 12.93
N THR A 12 10.44 -5.25 11.85
CA THR A 12 10.32 -3.79 11.74
C THR A 12 9.10 -3.34 10.95
N GLY A 13 8.50 -4.24 10.16
CA GLY A 13 7.42 -3.91 9.22
C GLY A 13 7.91 -3.21 7.96
N GLU A 14 9.23 -3.11 7.76
CA GLU A 14 9.84 -2.45 6.61
C GLU A 14 9.62 -3.23 5.32
N VAL A 15 9.25 -2.52 4.27
CA VAL A 15 9.16 -3.05 2.91
C VAL A 15 9.97 -2.18 1.96
N ARG A 16 10.98 -2.78 1.33
CA ARG A 16 11.80 -2.15 0.30
C ARG A 16 11.13 -2.27 -1.06
N VAL A 17 10.59 -1.17 -1.57
CA VAL A 17 10.01 -1.11 -2.91
C VAL A 17 11.10 -0.73 -3.92
N ARG A 18 11.67 -1.74 -4.58
CA ARG A 18 12.69 -1.57 -5.61
C ARG A 18 12.11 -1.07 -6.94
N LEU A 19 12.89 -0.26 -7.66
CA LEU A 19 12.55 0.23 -9.02
C LEU A 19 11.17 0.90 -9.08
N GLY A 20 10.93 1.87 -8.19
CA GLY A 20 9.74 2.72 -8.23
C GLY A 20 9.66 3.58 -9.50
N LYS A 21 8.55 4.31 -9.68
CA LYS A 21 8.38 5.28 -10.78
C LYS A 21 9.54 6.29 -10.70
N GLY A 22 10.39 6.34 -11.73
CA GLY A 22 11.60 7.18 -11.75
C GLY A 22 12.90 6.47 -11.33
N GLY A 23 12.89 5.15 -11.15
CA GLY A 23 14.10 4.35 -10.91
C GLY A 23 14.67 4.45 -9.50
N LYS A 24 13.93 5.07 -8.56
CA LYS A 24 14.35 5.22 -7.17
C LYS A 24 13.70 4.16 -6.28
N ASP A 25 14.50 3.60 -5.41
CA ASP A 25 14.03 2.74 -4.33
C ASP A 25 13.37 3.59 -3.24
N ARG A 26 12.39 3.01 -2.55
CA ARG A 26 11.77 3.63 -1.38
C ARG A 26 11.46 2.59 -0.31
N MET A 27 11.56 3.02 0.93
CA MET A 27 11.09 2.27 2.08
C MET A 27 9.66 2.68 2.41
N VAL A 28 8.81 1.70 2.67
CA VAL A 28 7.47 1.88 3.23
C VAL A 28 7.31 0.98 4.45
N TYR A 29 6.34 1.28 5.30
CA TYR A 29 6.15 0.60 6.57
C TYR A 29 4.74 0.04 6.64
N LEU A 30 4.61 -1.23 7.01
CA LEU A 30 3.33 -1.88 7.23
C LEU A 30 2.86 -1.64 8.67
N PRO A 31 1.58 -1.34 8.90
CA PRO A 31 1.03 -1.38 10.25
C PRO A 31 1.09 -2.83 10.79
N THR A 32 1.15 -2.98 12.11
CA THR A 32 1.25 -4.28 12.79
C THR A 32 0.19 -5.29 12.33
N SER A 33 -1.03 -4.83 12.08
CA SER A 33 -2.12 -5.66 11.56
C SER A 33 -1.81 -6.23 10.17
N ALA A 34 -1.15 -5.47 9.29
CA ALA A 34 -0.75 -5.94 7.97
C ALA A 34 0.46 -6.87 8.02
N ILE A 35 1.41 -6.65 8.95
CA ILE A 35 2.54 -7.56 9.19
C ILE A 35 2.02 -8.97 9.46
N ALA A 36 1.06 -9.10 10.40
CA ALA A 36 0.47 -10.39 10.76
C ALA A 36 -0.19 -11.11 9.56
N LEU A 37 -0.80 -10.36 8.63
CA LEU A 37 -1.38 -10.93 7.40
C LEU A 37 -0.29 -11.46 6.46
N VAL A 38 0.81 -10.73 6.32
CA VAL A 38 1.95 -11.18 5.50
C VAL A 38 2.60 -12.41 6.13
N GLU A 39 2.80 -12.45 7.45
CA GLU A 39 3.33 -13.62 8.14
C GLU A 39 2.44 -14.86 7.97
N ASN A 40 1.12 -14.71 8.08
CA ASN A 40 0.17 -15.79 7.82
C ASN A 40 0.30 -16.30 6.38
N TRP A 41 0.47 -15.39 5.41
CA TRP A 41 0.75 -15.76 4.03
C TRP A 41 2.07 -16.53 3.89
N LEU A 42 3.14 -16.09 4.57
CA LEU A 42 4.44 -16.77 4.54
C LEU A 42 4.40 -18.19 5.12
N ARG A 43 3.52 -18.48 6.09
CA ARG A 43 3.29 -19.85 6.58
C ARG A 43 2.75 -20.79 5.50
N VAL A 44 1.98 -20.26 4.54
CA VAL A 44 1.43 -21.05 3.41
C VAL A 44 2.39 -21.05 2.22
N ARG A 45 2.95 -19.89 1.88
CA ARG A 45 3.91 -19.69 0.77
C ARG A 45 5.27 -20.33 1.01
N GLY A 46 5.67 -20.49 2.28
CA GLY A 46 6.99 -20.93 2.70
C GLY A 46 8.02 -19.80 2.68
N PHE A 47 9.23 -20.10 3.15
CA PHE A 47 10.32 -19.13 3.36
C PHE A 47 11.44 -19.21 2.30
N MET A 48 11.23 -19.96 1.22
CA MET A 48 12.20 -20.04 0.13
C MET A 48 12.41 -18.66 -0.53
N PRO A 49 13.64 -18.30 -0.94
CA PRO A 49 13.87 -17.07 -1.70
C PRO A 49 12.99 -16.97 -2.96
N GLY A 50 12.63 -15.75 -3.34
CA GLY A 50 11.82 -15.48 -4.54
C GLY A 50 10.68 -14.49 -4.30
N PRO A 51 9.69 -14.43 -5.21
CA PRO A 51 8.60 -13.46 -5.14
C PRO A 51 7.83 -13.53 -3.81
N LEU A 52 7.54 -12.38 -3.22
CA LEU A 52 6.76 -12.30 -1.98
C LEU A 52 5.31 -12.72 -2.25
N LEU A 53 4.72 -12.20 -3.34
CA LEU A 53 3.37 -12.53 -3.77
C LEU A 53 3.39 -13.50 -4.94
N CYS A 54 2.80 -14.68 -4.72
CA CYS A 54 2.77 -15.79 -5.66
C CYS A 54 1.32 -16.15 -6.03
N PRO A 55 1.04 -16.51 -7.30
CA PRO A 55 -0.28 -16.97 -7.68
C PRO A 55 -0.57 -18.36 -7.10
N VAL A 56 -1.82 -18.56 -6.71
CA VAL A 56 -2.37 -19.86 -6.32
C VAL A 56 -3.18 -20.39 -7.49
N ASN A 57 -2.90 -21.62 -7.93
CA ASN A 57 -3.66 -22.22 -9.02
C ASN A 57 -5.04 -22.72 -8.56
N LYS A 58 -5.87 -23.20 -9.49
CA LYS A 58 -7.23 -23.70 -9.18
C LYS A 58 -7.24 -24.88 -8.20
N GLY A 59 -6.15 -25.65 -8.12
CA GLY A 59 -5.98 -26.76 -7.18
C GLY A 59 -5.43 -26.35 -5.81
N GLY A 60 -5.38 -25.05 -5.50
CA GLY A 60 -4.89 -24.55 -4.21
C GLY A 60 -3.37 -24.58 -4.05
N ARG A 61 -2.61 -24.92 -5.10
CA ARG A 61 -1.15 -25.00 -5.04
C ARG A 61 -0.52 -23.66 -5.38
N ILE A 62 0.43 -23.24 -4.55
CA ILE A 62 1.24 -22.05 -4.80
C ILE A 62 2.20 -22.33 -5.95
N GLN A 63 2.32 -21.34 -6.84
CA GLN A 63 3.26 -21.38 -7.94
C GLN A 63 4.38 -20.39 -7.62
N MET A 64 5.61 -20.87 -7.46
CA MET A 64 6.76 -20.03 -7.06
C MET A 64 7.26 -19.16 -8.22
N ARG A 65 6.39 -18.24 -8.64
CA ARG A 65 6.59 -17.24 -9.68
C ARG A 65 5.89 -15.96 -9.30
N ARG A 66 6.27 -14.86 -9.94
CA ARG A 66 5.72 -13.55 -9.62
C ARG A 66 4.25 -13.47 -10.03
N MET A 67 3.42 -12.92 -9.14
CA MET A 67 2.02 -12.64 -9.46
C MET A 67 1.92 -11.56 -10.55
N CYS A 68 1.09 -11.80 -11.56
CA CYS A 68 0.82 -10.82 -12.60
C CYS A 68 -0.11 -9.71 -12.08
N PRO A 69 0.05 -8.45 -12.51
CA PRO A 69 -0.85 -7.36 -12.12
C PRO A 69 -2.34 -7.66 -12.35
N ASP A 70 -2.67 -8.28 -13.48
CA ASP A 70 -4.06 -8.65 -13.80
C ASP A 70 -4.65 -9.68 -12.82
N ALA A 71 -3.81 -10.53 -12.23
CA ALA A 71 -4.26 -11.48 -11.21
C ALA A 71 -4.70 -10.73 -9.94
N VAL A 72 -3.97 -9.68 -9.55
CA VAL A 72 -4.36 -8.81 -8.43
C VAL A 72 -5.70 -8.15 -8.73
N LEU A 73 -5.88 -7.57 -9.93
CA LEU A 73 -7.14 -6.94 -10.31
C LEU A 73 -8.31 -7.94 -10.28
N LYS A 74 -8.13 -9.16 -10.79
CA LYS A 74 -9.14 -10.22 -10.73
C LYS A 74 -9.49 -10.62 -9.30
N ILE A 75 -8.49 -10.68 -8.41
CA ILE A 75 -8.72 -10.93 -6.99
C ILE A 75 -9.59 -9.80 -6.40
N LEU A 76 -9.26 -8.53 -6.67
CA LEU A 76 -10.02 -7.40 -6.16
C LEU A 76 -11.47 -7.40 -6.66
N LYS A 77 -11.70 -7.62 -7.96
CA LYS A 77 -13.07 -7.73 -8.51
C LYS A 77 -13.87 -8.83 -7.82
N LYS A 78 -13.26 -10.00 -7.60
CA LYS A 78 -13.91 -11.09 -6.86
C LYS A 78 -14.25 -10.68 -5.42
N ARG A 79 -13.35 -9.98 -4.73
CA ARG A 79 -13.58 -9.51 -3.36
C ARG A 79 -14.63 -8.40 -3.29
N ALA A 80 -14.66 -7.47 -4.25
CA ALA A 80 -15.67 -6.43 -4.35
C ALA A 80 -17.07 -7.04 -4.47
N LEU A 81 -17.24 -8.01 -5.38
CA LEU A 81 -18.50 -8.75 -5.53
C LEU A 81 -18.92 -9.47 -4.24
N GLN A 82 -17.98 -10.13 -3.56
CA GLN A 82 -18.25 -10.84 -2.31
C GLN A 82 -18.61 -9.90 -1.15
N ALA A 83 -18.06 -8.69 -1.14
CA ALA A 83 -18.34 -7.67 -0.14
C ALA A 83 -19.59 -6.84 -0.48
N GLY A 84 -20.19 -7.02 -1.67
CA GLY A 84 -21.36 -6.23 -2.11
C GLY A 84 -21.04 -4.76 -2.38
N VAL A 85 -19.81 -4.44 -2.77
CA VAL A 85 -19.35 -3.07 -3.07
C VAL A 85 -19.04 -2.91 -4.56
N GLU A 86 -19.00 -1.65 -5.02
CA GLU A 86 -18.59 -1.33 -6.38
C GLU A 86 -17.18 -1.84 -6.71
N GLU A 87 -16.92 -2.11 -8.00
CA GLU A 87 -15.60 -2.53 -8.44
C GLU A 87 -14.56 -1.43 -8.16
N PHE A 88 -13.42 -1.83 -7.62
CA PHE A 88 -12.28 -0.95 -7.39
C PHE A 88 -10.97 -1.60 -7.85
N SER A 89 -9.96 -0.77 -8.03
CA SER A 89 -8.63 -1.17 -8.50
C SER A 89 -7.58 -0.96 -7.41
N PRO A 90 -6.36 -1.51 -7.58
CA PRO A 90 -5.25 -1.21 -6.67
C PRO A 90 -4.91 0.29 -6.59
N HIS A 91 -5.26 1.06 -7.63
CA HIS A 91 -5.08 2.50 -7.61
C HIS A 91 -6.00 3.17 -6.59
N ASP A 92 -7.24 2.70 -6.44
CA ASP A 92 -8.20 3.28 -5.50
C ASP A 92 -7.78 3.07 -4.05
N PHE A 93 -7.19 1.90 -3.73
CA PHE A 93 -6.54 1.72 -2.43
C PHE A 93 -5.42 2.74 -2.17
N ARG A 94 -4.61 3.08 -3.18
CA ARG A 94 -3.58 4.12 -3.03
C ARG A 94 -4.21 5.49 -2.79
N ARG A 95 -5.32 5.81 -3.46
CA ARG A 95 -6.04 7.07 -3.24
C ARG A 95 -6.55 7.16 -1.82
N THR A 96 -7.25 6.13 -1.35
CA THR A 96 -7.76 6.04 0.02
C THR A 96 -6.63 6.16 1.03
N PHE A 97 -5.53 5.43 0.85
CA PHE A 97 -4.34 5.56 1.69
C PHE A 97 -3.80 7.00 1.78
N CYS A 98 -3.73 7.72 0.66
CA CYS A 98 -3.27 9.11 0.67
C CYS A 98 -4.26 10.03 1.40
N SER A 99 -5.57 9.89 1.13
CA SER A 99 -6.60 10.68 1.78
C SER A 99 -6.65 10.43 3.29
N ASP A 100 -6.64 9.17 3.73
CA ASP A 100 -6.72 8.80 5.14
C ASP A 100 -5.54 9.36 5.95
N LEU A 101 -4.32 9.33 5.40
CA LEU A 101 -3.16 9.94 6.05
C LEU A 101 -3.28 11.47 6.15
N LEU A 102 -3.77 12.13 5.09
CA LEU A 102 -3.97 13.58 5.11
C LEU A 102 -5.07 13.96 6.13
N ASP A 103 -6.18 13.22 6.17
CA ASP A 103 -7.27 13.41 7.13
C ASP A 103 -6.78 13.19 8.58
N ALA A 104 -5.85 12.26 8.79
CA ALA A 104 -5.12 12.08 10.05
C ALA A 104 -4.08 13.18 10.34
N SER A 105 -4.08 14.28 9.58
CA SER A 105 -3.19 15.44 9.72
C SER A 105 -1.70 15.14 9.48
N VAL A 106 -1.37 14.06 8.76
CA VAL A 106 0.00 13.81 8.30
C VAL A 106 0.38 14.85 7.24
N ASP A 107 1.62 15.32 7.27
CA ASP A 107 2.10 16.32 6.33
C ASP A 107 2.18 15.77 4.89
N ILE A 108 1.91 16.65 3.92
CA ILE A 108 1.82 16.27 2.50
C ILE A 108 3.13 15.70 1.96
N VAL A 109 4.28 16.10 2.49
CA VAL A 109 5.60 15.64 2.03
C VAL A 109 5.83 14.20 2.48
N THR A 110 5.45 13.84 3.70
CA THR A 110 5.46 12.46 4.21
C THR A 110 4.51 11.58 3.40
N VAL A 111 3.26 12.02 3.18
CA VAL A 111 2.30 11.26 2.36
C VAL A 111 2.82 11.08 0.93
N GLN A 112 3.42 12.11 0.33
CA GLN A 112 4.04 12.03 -1.00
C GLN A 112 5.16 10.98 -1.05
N LYS A 113 6.05 10.95 -0.07
CA LYS A 113 7.16 9.98 0.01
C LYS A 113 6.62 8.55 0.14
N LEU A 114 5.65 8.32 1.02
CA LEU A 114 5.01 7.02 1.22
C LEU A 114 4.28 6.53 -0.04
N ALA A 115 3.55 7.42 -0.70
CA ALA A 115 2.85 7.10 -1.96
C ALA A 115 3.80 6.93 -3.15
N GLY A 116 5.03 7.44 -3.06
CA GLY A 116 6.01 7.44 -4.15
C GLY A 116 5.63 8.39 -5.29
N HIS A 117 5.00 9.52 -4.97
CA HIS A 117 4.66 10.54 -5.96
C HIS A 117 5.86 11.45 -6.24
N ALA A 118 6.13 11.71 -7.52
CA ALA A 118 7.23 12.58 -7.93
C ALA A 118 6.97 14.07 -7.63
N SER A 119 5.70 14.46 -7.49
CA SER A 119 5.30 15.85 -7.24
C SER A 119 4.28 15.93 -6.11
N PRO A 120 4.43 16.88 -5.16
CA PRO A 120 3.43 17.17 -4.14
C PRO A 120 2.05 17.48 -4.74
N VAL A 121 2.00 18.08 -5.94
CA VAL A 121 0.75 18.39 -6.66
C VAL A 121 -0.06 17.13 -6.94
N THR A 122 0.60 15.99 -7.16
CA THR A 122 -0.11 14.71 -7.35
C THR A 122 -0.75 14.24 -6.04
N THR A 123 -0.08 14.44 -4.91
CA THR A 123 -0.60 14.09 -3.59
C THR A 123 -1.72 15.02 -3.15
N ALA A 124 -1.61 16.32 -3.46
CA ALA A 124 -2.60 17.34 -3.11
C ALA A 124 -4.00 17.04 -3.67
N LYS A 125 -4.09 16.31 -4.79
CA LYS A 125 -5.37 15.84 -5.36
C LYS A 125 -6.18 14.93 -4.43
N TYR A 126 -5.55 14.38 -3.40
CA TYR A 126 -6.17 13.50 -2.41
C TYR A 126 -6.49 14.20 -1.08
N ASP A 127 -6.10 15.47 -0.95
CA ASP A 127 -6.42 16.25 0.25
C ASP A 127 -7.89 16.67 0.20
N ARG A 128 -8.68 16.09 1.11
CA ARG A 128 -10.12 16.38 1.25
C ARG A 128 -10.39 17.38 2.36
N ARG A 129 -9.34 17.83 3.06
CA ARG A 129 -9.45 18.75 4.18
C ARG A 129 -9.90 20.12 3.67
N GLY A 130 -10.97 20.61 4.27
CA GLY A 130 -11.54 21.92 3.96
C GLY A 130 -11.04 23.03 4.90
N GLU A 131 -11.75 24.15 4.87
CA GLU A 131 -11.48 25.34 5.69
C GLU A 131 -11.38 25.05 7.19
N GLU A 132 -12.09 24.06 7.71
CA GLU A 132 -12.05 23.69 9.13
C GLU A 132 -10.66 23.27 9.61
N THR A 133 -9.84 22.64 8.74
CA THR A 133 -8.45 22.31 9.10
C THR A 133 -7.60 23.58 9.23
N LYS A 134 -7.83 24.57 8.34
CA LYS A 134 -7.12 25.86 8.41
C LYS A 134 -7.48 26.61 9.68
N LYS A 135 -8.77 26.65 10.04
CA LYS A 135 -9.25 27.27 11.29
C LYS A 135 -8.59 26.66 12.52
N ARG A 136 -8.58 25.33 12.61
CA ARG A 136 -7.97 24.61 13.73
C ARG A 136 -6.46 24.85 13.84
N ALA A 137 -5.76 24.89 12.70
CA ALA A 137 -4.32 25.18 12.67
C ALA A 137 -4.00 26.56 13.26
N VAL A 138 -4.81 27.58 12.97
CA VAL A 138 -4.65 28.93 13.52
C VAL A 138 -5.01 28.98 15.01
N GLN A 139 -6.05 28.25 15.44
CA GLN A 139 -6.47 28.21 16.86
C GLN A 139 -5.44 27.56 17.79
N ASN A 140 -4.57 26.69 17.26
CA ASN A 140 -3.52 26.04 18.03
C ASN A 140 -2.24 26.88 18.14
N LEU A 141 -2.22 28.11 17.62
CA LEU A 141 -1.10 29.02 17.82
C LEU A 141 -1.20 29.64 19.21
N GLU A 142 -0.30 29.26 20.10
CA GLU A 142 -0.10 29.95 21.38
C GLU A 142 0.76 31.19 21.10
N PHE A 143 0.16 32.37 21.28
CA PHE A 143 0.84 33.67 21.31
C PHE A 143 0.69 34.29 22.70
#